data_AF-A0A6I5P453-F1
#
_entry.id   AF-A0A6I5P453-F1
#
_cell.length_a   1.000
_cell.length_b   1.000
_cell.length_c   1.000
_cell.angle_alpha   90.00
_cell.angle_beta   90.00
_cell.angle_gamma   90.00
#
_symmetry.space_group_name_H-M   'P 1'
#
loop_
_entity.id
_entity.type
_entity.pdbx_description
1 polymer ?
#
loop_
_entity_poly.entity_id
_entity_poly.type
_entity_poly.pdbx_seq_one_letter_code
_entity_poly.pdbx_strand_id
1 'polypeptide(L)'
;MSMQTKLDMVDLVSTLFALLEELVETGQLDPERFDQRRLRLQDREEARLKERPHVQLTDPVDKYALKDLPDIDCEARLHLCKARCCKLAFPLSFQDLDERIIQWDYSKPYMIRQKPDGYCVHMERDRKCCSVYENRPATCRAYDCRQDKRIWIDFENRIPAPDSALMDETLQPKPD
;
A
#
# COMPACT_ATOMS: atom_id res chain seq x y z
N MET A 1 -5.00 -0.88 20.45
CA MET A 1 -5.78 -0.08 19.48
C MET A 1 -6.56 -0.96 18.48
N SER A 2 -5.94 -1.90 17.76
CA SER A 2 -6.64 -2.75 16.77
C SER A 2 -7.87 -3.55 17.28
N MET A 3 -7.88 -4.01 18.54
CA MET A 3 -9.03 -4.71 19.12
C MET A 3 -10.18 -3.76 19.49
N GLN A 4 -9.85 -2.52 19.89
CA GLN A 4 -10.84 -1.50 20.22
C GLN A 4 -11.58 -1.05 18.95
N THR A 5 -10.84 -0.81 17.85
CA THR A 5 -11.43 -0.44 16.55
C THR A 5 -12.40 -1.49 16.02
N LYS A 6 -12.14 -2.79 16.26
CA LYS A 6 -13.06 -3.87 15.88
C LYS A 6 -14.35 -3.84 16.68
N LEU A 7 -14.24 -3.61 17.99
CA LEU A 7 -15.41 -3.50 18.88
C LEU A 7 -16.25 -2.26 18.54
N ASP A 8 -15.60 -1.13 18.31
CA ASP A 8 -16.25 0.12 17.91
C ASP A 8 -16.98 -0.04 16.55
N MET A 9 -16.37 -0.80 15.62
CA MET A 9 -17.00 -1.08 14.32
C MET A 9 -18.21 -2.01 14.46
N VAL A 10 -18.17 -3.00 15.36
CA VAL A 10 -19.33 -3.86 15.63
C VAL A 10 -20.47 -3.02 16.21
N ASP A 11 -20.20 -2.15 17.17
CA ASP A 11 -21.20 -1.28 17.79
C ASP A 11 -21.86 -0.34 16.76
N LEU A 12 -21.06 0.29 15.91
CA LEU A 12 -21.55 1.16 14.84
C LEU A 12 -22.42 0.40 13.83
N VAL A 13 -21.97 -0.78 13.38
CA VAL A 13 -22.68 -1.59 12.40
C VAL A 13 -24.00 -2.09 12.98
N SER A 14 -24.00 -2.58 14.22
CA SER A 14 -25.22 -3.00 14.92
C SER A 14 -26.21 -1.85 15.10
N THR A 15 -25.72 -0.68 15.50
CA THR A 15 -26.58 0.53 15.66
C THR A 15 -27.19 0.95 14.32
N LEU A 16 -26.39 0.96 13.25
CA LEU A 16 -26.87 1.31 11.92
C LEU A 16 -27.94 0.32 11.41
N PHE A 17 -27.72 -0.98 11.57
CA PHE A 17 -28.69 -1.98 11.15
C PHE A 17 -29.98 -1.90 11.96
N ALA A 18 -29.90 -1.73 13.28
CA ALA A 18 -31.08 -1.54 14.12
C ALA A 18 -31.91 -0.32 13.69
N LEU A 19 -31.23 0.80 13.37
CA LEU A 19 -31.90 1.99 12.85
C LEU A 19 -32.54 1.74 11.47
N LEU A 20 -31.86 1.04 10.56
CA LEU A 20 -32.40 0.72 9.24
C LEU A 20 -33.63 -0.20 9.36
N GLU A 21 -33.57 -1.23 10.21
CA GLU A 21 -34.69 -2.12 10.49
C GLU A 21 -35.91 -1.34 11.03
N GLU A 22 -35.72 -0.50 12.05
CA GLU A 22 -36.78 0.33 12.63
C GLU A 22 -37.42 1.27 11.58
N LEU A 23 -36.61 1.91 10.72
CA LEU A 23 -37.11 2.81 9.68
C LEU A 23 -37.88 2.07 8.58
N VAL A 24 -37.50 0.82 8.27
CA VAL A 24 -38.20 -0.02 7.31
C VAL A 24 -39.52 -0.53 7.91
N GLU A 25 -39.49 -1.02 9.15
CA GLU A 25 -40.68 -1.53 9.86
C GLU A 25 -41.73 -0.45 10.06
N THR A 26 -41.30 0.77 10.40
CA THR A 26 -42.21 1.93 10.55
C THR A 26 -42.64 2.55 9.21
N GLY A 27 -42.18 2.01 8.07
CA GLY A 27 -42.53 2.46 6.72
C GLY A 27 -41.94 3.83 6.34
N GLN A 28 -40.97 4.34 7.11
CA GLN A 28 -40.31 5.63 6.87
C GLN A 28 -39.21 5.53 5.81
N LEU A 29 -38.71 4.31 5.56
CA LEU A 29 -37.67 4.01 4.59
C LEU A 29 -38.10 2.86 3.67
N ASP A 30 -38.13 3.15 2.37
CA ASP A 30 -38.30 2.14 1.33
C ASP A 30 -36.93 1.51 0.99
N PRO A 31 -36.73 0.19 1.22
CA PRO A 31 -35.44 -0.47 1.03
C PRO A 31 -34.91 -0.36 -0.40
N GLU A 32 -35.75 -0.54 -1.41
CA GLU A 32 -35.31 -0.53 -2.80
C GLU A 32 -34.84 0.86 -3.21
N ARG A 33 -35.63 1.89 -2.84
CA ARG A 33 -35.28 3.28 -3.11
C ARG A 33 -34.05 3.73 -2.33
N PHE A 34 -33.87 3.25 -1.10
CA PHE A 34 -32.70 3.52 -0.29
C PHE A 34 -31.44 2.93 -0.93
N ASP A 35 -31.47 1.67 -1.36
CA ASP A 35 -30.32 1.03 -2.00
C ASP A 35 -29.94 1.68 -3.32
N GLN A 36 -30.93 2.02 -4.17
CA GLN A 36 -30.69 2.80 -5.39
C GLN A 36 -30.08 4.18 -5.10
N ARG A 37 -30.42 4.80 -3.97
CA ARG A 37 -29.82 6.07 -3.56
C ARG A 37 -28.40 5.88 -3.04
N ARG A 38 -28.17 4.83 -2.25
CA ARG A 38 -26.87 4.47 -1.68
C ARG A 38 -25.85 4.18 -2.79
N LEU A 39 -26.20 3.35 -3.77
CA LEU A 39 -25.34 3.04 -4.92
C LEU A 39 -24.98 4.30 -5.72
N ARG A 40 -25.96 5.15 -6.05
CA ARG A 40 -25.69 6.42 -6.76
C ARG A 40 -24.78 7.37 -5.98
N LEU A 41 -24.93 7.43 -4.66
CA LEU A 41 -24.05 8.24 -3.81
C LEU A 41 -22.66 7.62 -3.73
N GLN A 42 -22.57 6.30 -3.62
CA GLN A 42 -21.30 5.58 -3.66
C GLN A 42 -20.54 5.85 -4.96
N ASP A 43 -21.18 5.71 -6.12
CA ASP A 43 -20.57 6.00 -7.42
C ASP A 43 -20.05 7.45 -7.49
N ARG A 44 -20.82 8.40 -6.93
CA ARG A 44 -20.44 9.82 -6.88
C ARG A 44 -19.25 10.06 -5.95
N GLU A 45 -19.23 9.44 -4.77
CA GLU A 45 -18.09 9.57 -3.85
C GLU A 45 -16.86 8.86 -4.39
N GLU A 46 -17.00 7.71 -5.06
CA GLU A 46 -15.90 7.04 -5.78
C GLU A 46 -15.34 7.92 -6.91
N ALA A 47 -16.21 8.59 -7.68
CA ALA A 47 -15.77 9.58 -8.67
C ALA A 47 -15.08 10.78 -8.00
N ARG A 48 -15.61 11.26 -6.87
CA ARG A 48 -15.02 12.38 -6.12
C ARG A 48 -13.67 12.02 -5.50
N LEU A 49 -13.48 10.80 -5.02
CA LEU A 49 -12.19 10.30 -4.51
C LEU A 49 -11.16 10.20 -5.63
N LYS A 50 -11.58 9.84 -6.85
CA LYS A 50 -10.71 9.91 -8.05
C LYS A 50 -10.34 11.36 -8.40
N GLU A 51 -11.26 12.30 -8.23
CA GLU A 51 -11.02 13.73 -8.48
C GLU A 51 -10.24 14.45 -7.35
N ARG A 52 -10.38 13.97 -6.11
CA ARG A 52 -9.73 14.52 -4.91
C ARG A 52 -8.91 13.43 -4.21
N PRO A 53 -7.83 12.97 -4.84
CA PRO A 53 -6.95 12.00 -4.24
C PRO A 53 -6.44 12.46 -2.88
N HIS A 54 -6.55 11.59 -1.89
CA HIS A 54 -5.95 11.80 -0.58
C HIS A 54 -4.42 11.75 -0.72
N VAL A 55 -3.76 12.88 -0.45
CA VAL A 55 -2.31 13.00 -0.54
C VAL A 55 -1.69 12.32 0.67
N GLN A 56 -0.96 11.23 0.43
CA GLN A 56 -0.11 10.59 1.43
C GLN A 56 1.35 10.95 1.10
N LEU A 57 2.03 11.58 2.05
CA LEU A 57 3.44 11.95 1.94
C LEU A 57 4.16 11.45 3.18
N THR A 58 5.40 11.00 2.99
CA THR A 58 6.28 10.65 4.11
C THR A 58 6.99 11.90 4.66
N ASP A 59 7.45 11.81 5.91
CA ASP A 59 8.14 12.90 6.59
C ASP A 59 9.36 13.42 5.79
N PRO A 60 9.69 14.72 5.93
CA PRO A 60 10.85 15.32 5.28
C PRO A 60 12.14 14.82 5.94
N VAL A 61 12.62 13.66 5.52
CA VAL A 61 13.91 13.09 5.90
C VAL A 61 14.85 13.18 4.70
N ASP A 62 16.08 13.68 4.91
CA ASP A 62 17.10 13.62 3.86
C ASP A 62 17.53 12.17 3.63
N LYS A 63 17.08 11.59 2.51
CA LYS A 63 17.33 10.20 2.15
C LYS A 63 18.81 9.87 1.93
N TYR A 64 19.67 10.87 1.71
CA TYR A 64 21.12 10.67 1.57
C TYR A 64 21.87 10.72 2.90
N ALA A 65 21.27 11.31 3.94
CA ALA A 65 21.85 11.42 5.27
C ALA A 65 21.43 10.27 6.22
N LEU A 66 20.65 9.30 5.73
CA LEU A 66 20.23 8.14 6.51
C LEU A 66 21.44 7.35 7.03
N LYS A 67 21.37 6.97 8.31
CA LYS A 67 22.38 6.16 8.99
C LYS A 67 21.81 4.78 9.31
N ASP A 68 22.70 3.84 9.64
CA ASP A 68 22.34 2.48 10.08
C ASP A 68 21.45 1.73 9.07
N LEU A 69 21.74 1.92 7.78
CA LEU A 69 21.05 1.25 6.69
C LEU A 69 21.31 -0.27 6.73
N PRO A 70 20.30 -1.10 6.39
CA PRO A 70 20.47 -2.54 6.37
C PRO A 70 21.48 -2.95 5.30
N ASP A 71 22.54 -3.64 5.71
CA ASP A 71 23.50 -4.27 4.81
C ASP A 71 22.97 -5.65 4.37
N ILE A 72 22.40 -5.69 3.17
CA ILE A 72 21.83 -6.89 2.57
C ILE A 72 22.51 -7.12 1.24
N ASP A 73 23.17 -8.27 1.11
CA ASP A 73 23.68 -8.78 -0.17
C ASP A 73 22.51 -9.20 -1.07
N CYS A 74 21.94 -8.18 -1.71
CA CYS A 74 20.86 -8.29 -2.67
C CYS A 74 21.33 -9.02 -3.93
N GLU A 75 22.57 -8.77 -4.38
CA GLU A 75 23.11 -9.35 -5.61
C GLU A 75 23.10 -10.89 -5.57
N ALA A 76 23.54 -11.48 -4.46
CA ALA A 76 23.50 -12.93 -4.29
C ALA A 76 22.08 -13.50 -4.11
N ARG A 77 21.05 -12.67 -3.91
CA ARG A 77 19.68 -13.09 -3.57
C ARG A 77 18.63 -12.74 -4.62
N LEU A 78 18.91 -11.79 -5.52
CA LEU A 78 17.97 -11.26 -6.50
C LEU A 78 17.38 -12.33 -7.42
N HIS A 79 18.16 -13.35 -7.77
CA HIS A 79 17.68 -14.47 -8.58
C HIS A 79 16.64 -15.35 -7.86
N LEU A 80 16.63 -15.36 -6.53
CA LEU A 80 15.69 -16.10 -5.69
C LEU A 80 14.47 -15.25 -5.34
N CYS A 81 14.71 -14.06 -4.79
CA CYS A 81 13.62 -13.18 -4.35
C CYS A 81 12.95 -12.45 -5.53
N LYS A 82 13.54 -12.46 -6.73
CA LYS A 82 13.01 -11.83 -7.95
C LYS A 82 12.68 -10.34 -7.78
N ALA A 83 13.47 -9.62 -6.98
CA ALA A 83 13.26 -8.20 -6.67
C ALA A 83 11.87 -7.87 -6.11
N ARG A 84 11.29 -8.73 -5.26
CA ARG A 84 9.96 -8.53 -4.66
C ARG A 84 9.78 -7.20 -3.91
N CYS A 85 10.84 -6.62 -3.34
CA CYS A 85 10.77 -5.28 -2.74
C CYS A 85 10.28 -4.21 -3.72
N CYS A 86 10.54 -4.37 -5.02
CA CYS A 86 10.05 -3.47 -6.07
C CYS A 86 8.54 -3.61 -6.34
N LYS A 87 7.85 -4.59 -5.75
CA LYS A 87 6.38 -4.72 -5.84
C LYS A 87 5.64 -4.03 -4.69
N LEU A 88 6.37 -3.53 -3.69
CA LEU A 88 5.76 -2.83 -2.56
C LEU A 88 5.28 -1.45 -2.99
N ALA A 89 4.07 -1.08 -2.55
CA ALA A 89 3.50 0.25 -2.77
C ALA A 89 3.69 1.09 -1.52
N PHE A 90 4.17 2.32 -1.68
CA PHE A 90 4.42 3.27 -0.59
C PHE A 90 4.35 4.71 -1.11
N PRO A 91 4.03 5.68 -0.25
CA PRO A 91 4.08 7.10 -0.58
C PRO A 91 5.53 7.60 -0.70
N LEU A 92 5.76 8.53 -1.62
CA LEU A 92 7.03 9.23 -1.82
C LEU A 92 7.16 10.41 -0.86
N SER A 93 8.41 10.77 -0.57
CA SER A 93 8.73 11.97 0.21
C SER A 93 8.72 13.22 -0.66
N PHE A 94 8.69 14.41 -0.05
CA PHE A 94 8.90 15.67 -0.78
C PHE A 94 10.22 15.68 -1.56
N GLN A 95 11.30 15.20 -0.96
CA GLN A 95 12.61 15.13 -1.61
C GLN A 95 12.58 14.29 -2.89
N ASP A 96 11.88 13.14 -2.87
CA ASP A 96 11.74 12.29 -4.06
C ASP A 96 10.99 12.99 -5.19
N LEU A 97 10.00 13.81 -4.86
CA LEU A 97 9.21 14.58 -5.81
C LEU A 97 10.01 15.77 -6.36
N ASP A 98 10.75 16.47 -5.51
CA ASP A 98 11.54 17.65 -5.87
C ASP A 98 12.74 17.30 -6.76
N GLU A 99 13.37 16.14 -6.53
CA GLU A 99 14.46 15.64 -7.38
C GLU A 99 13.99 15.23 -8.78
N ARG A 100 12.70 14.90 -8.95
CA ARG A 100 12.08 14.51 -10.23
C ARG A 100 12.71 13.28 -10.91
N ILE A 101 13.42 12.45 -10.14
CA ILE A 101 14.00 11.19 -10.61
C ILE A 101 12.98 10.06 -10.45
N ILE A 102 12.24 10.05 -9.33
CA ILE A 102 11.27 9.01 -9.01
C ILE A 102 9.90 9.36 -9.59
N GLN A 103 9.31 8.46 -10.37
CA GLN A 103 7.96 8.63 -10.92
C GLN A 103 6.89 8.18 -9.92
N TRP A 104 5.84 8.98 -9.80
CA TRP A 104 4.64 8.67 -9.00
C TRP A 104 3.43 8.32 -9.88
N ASP A 105 2.41 7.73 -9.26
CA ASP A 105 1.18 7.30 -9.92
C ASP A 105 0.16 8.44 -10.05
N TYR A 106 -0.14 8.88 -11.28
CA TYR A 106 -1.10 9.95 -11.54
C TYR A 106 -2.52 9.70 -10.99
N SER A 107 -2.91 8.43 -10.84
CA SER A 107 -4.21 8.04 -10.27
C SER A 107 -4.19 7.99 -8.73
N LYS A 108 -2.99 7.92 -8.13
CA LYS A 108 -2.74 7.88 -6.69
C LYS A 108 -1.56 8.80 -6.37
N PRO A 109 -1.78 10.13 -6.33
CA PRO A 109 -0.73 11.12 -6.16
C PRO A 109 0.32 10.76 -5.13
N TYR A 110 1.56 10.89 -5.58
CA TYR A 110 2.78 10.66 -4.82
C TYR A 110 3.01 9.23 -4.33
N MET A 111 2.16 8.26 -4.68
CA MET A 111 2.51 6.85 -4.53
C MET A 111 3.53 6.43 -5.59
N ILE A 112 4.47 5.55 -5.23
CA ILE A 112 5.44 5.00 -6.19
C ILE A 112 4.73 4.39 -7.41
N ARG A 113 5.12 4.81 -8.62
CA ARG A 113 4.49 4.30 -9.83
C ARG A 113 4.87 2.84 -10.08
N GLN A 114 3.86 2.02 -10.35
CA GLN A 114 4.02 0.62 -10.75
C GLN A 114 3.59 0.39 -12.20
N LYS A 115 4.22 -0.61 -12.83
CA LYS A 115 3.84 -1.17 -14.14
C LYS A 115 2.62 -2.09 -13.97
N PRO A 116 1.93 -2.47 -15.07
CA PRO A 116 0.78 -3.39 -15.00
C PRO A 116 1.05 -4.74 -14.32
N ASP A 117 2.32 -5.17 -14.26
CA ASP A 117 2.75 -6.41 -13.62
C ASP A 117 3.09 -6.24 -12.11
N GLY A 118 2.80 -5.07 -11.55
CA GLY A 118 2.96 -4.73 -10.14
C GLY A 118 4.37 -4.32 -9.73
N TYR A 119 5.37 -4.38 -10.63
CA TYR A 119 6.71 -3.87 -10.30
C TYR A 119 6.77 -2.36 -10.45
N CYS A 120 7.52 -1.69 -9.58
CA CYS A 120 7.92 -0.30 -9.73
C CYS A 120 8.46 -0.05 -11.15
N VAL A 121 8.15 1.12 -11.72
CA VAL A 121 8.61 1.49 -13.07
C VAL A 121 10.12 1.47 -13.22
N HIS A 122 10.87 1.71 -12.13
CA HIS A 122 12.34 1.73 -12.11
C HIS A 122 13.00 0.35 -11.98
N MET A 123 12.21 -0.73 -11.88
CA MET A 123 12.77 -2.08 -11.92
C MET A 123 13.12 -2.48 -13.35
N GLU A 124 14.41 -2.68 -13.63
CA GLU A 124 14.93 -3.20 -14.89
C GLU A 124 14.93 -4.74 -14.87
N ARG A 125 14.17 -5.33 -15.79
CA ARG A 125 13.96 -6.78 -15.84
C ARG A 125 15.21 -7.54 -16.23
N ASP A 126 15.92 -7.04 -17.24
CA ASP A 126 17.06 -7.73 -17.84
C ASP A 126 18.25 -7.76 -16.88
N ARG A 127 18.49 -6.65 -16.18
CA ARG A 127 19.58 -6.51 -15.20
C ARG A 127 19.20 -6.95 -13.80
N LYS A 128 17.92 -7.24 -13.57
CA LYS A 128 17.32 -7.56 -12.26
C LYS A 128 17.67 -6.53 -11.18
N CYS A 129 17.83 -5.26 -11.54
CA CYS A 129 18.25 -4.20 -10.62
C CYS A 129 17.35 -2.97 -10.74
N CYS A 130 17.50 -2.07 -9.77
CA CYS A 130 16.83 -0.77 -9.79
C CYS A 130 17.64 0.19 -10.67
N SER A 131 17.03 0.78 -11.70
CA SER A 131 17.68 1.77 -12.58
C SER A 131 18.07 3.07 -11.87
N VAL A 132 17.45 3.33 -10.71
CA VAL A 132 17.66 4.53 -9.89
C VAL A 132 18.22 4.16 -8.52
N TYR A 133 19.07 3.12 -8.45
CA TYR A 133 19.58 2.57 -7.18
C TYR A 133 20.18 3.63 -6.25
N GLU A 134 20.95 4.57 -6.81
CA GLU A 134 21.58 5.68 -6.10
C GLU A 134 20.63 6.83 -5.71
N ASN A 135 19.42 6.85 -6.26
CA ASN A 135 18.39 7.87 -5.99
C ASN A 135 17.15 7.27 -5.33
N ARG A 136 17.24 6.01 -4.85
CA ARG A 136 16.15 5.30 -4.19
C ARG A 136 15.52 6.16 -3.08
N PRO A 137 14.18 6.14 -2.95
CA PRO A 137 13.48 6.75 -1.83
C PRO A 137 14.02 6.28 -0.48
N ALA A 138 13.87 7.10 0.55
CA ALA A 138 14.23 6.75 1.93
C ALA A 138 13.64 5.39 2.35
N THR A 139 12.36 5.17 2.04
CA THR A 139 11.67 3.89 2.27
C THR A 139 12.40 2.71 1.65
N CYS A 140 12.89 2.83 0.41
CA CYS A 140 13.65 1.76 -0.25
C CYS A 140 15.06 1.56 0.31
N ARG A 141 15.69 2.61 0.84
CA ARG A 141 17.03 2.55 1.44
C ARG A 141 17.01 1.86 2.79
N ALA A 142 16.05 2.25 3.63
CA ALA A 142 15.89 1.73 4.98
C ALA A 142 15.19 0.36 5.02
N TYR A 143 14.63 -0.11 3.90
CA TYR A 143 13.87 -1.35 3.87
C TYR A 143 14.76 -2.59 4.11
N ASP A 144 14.46 -3.30 5.20
CA ASP A 144 15.09 -4.57 5.55
C ASP A 144 14.15 -5.74 5.25
N CYS A 145 14.49 -6.54 4.24
CA CYS A 145 13.66 -7.68 3.84
C CYS A 145 13.80 -8.92 4.73
N ARG A 146 14.78 -9.00 5.65
CA ARG A 146 15.12 -10.22 6.39
C ARG A 146 13.95 -10.80 7.18
N GLN A 147 13.12 -9.92 7.75
CA GLN A 147 11.96 -10.29 8.55
C GLN A 147 10.64 -10.19 7.77
N ASP A 148 10.68 -9.77 6.51
CA ASP A 148 9.47 -9.61 5.72
C ASP A 148 9.03 -10.95 5.11
N LYS A 149 7.95 -11.51 5.68
CA LYS A 149 7.37 -12.79 5.28
C LYS A 149 6.71 -12.77 3.90
N ARG A 150 6.50 -11.60 3.29
CA ARG A 150 6.09 -11.47 1.89
C ARG A 150 7.26 -11.73 0.94
N ILE A 151 8.49 -11.61 1.43
CA ILE A 151 9.73 -11.80 0.65
C ILE A 151 10.37 -13.15 0.96
N TRP A 152 10.52 -13.50 2.24
CA TRP A 152 11.24 -14.68 2.70
C TRP A 152 10.43 -15.50 3.70
N ILE A 153 10.35 -16.82 3.48
CA ILE A 153 9.96 -17.75 4.54
C ILE A 153 11.12 -17.84 5.54
N ASP A 154 12.32 -18.05 4.99
CA ASP A 154 13.58 -18.14 5.71
C ASP A 154 14.68 -17.42 4.93
N PHE A 155 15.14 -16.29 5.47
CA PHE A 155 16.16 -15.46 4.83
C PHE A 155 17.54 -16.11 4.84
N GLU A 156 17.92 -16.76 5.95
CA GLU A 156 19.24 -17.34 6.15
C GLU A 156 19.42 -18.57 5.24
N ASN A 157 18.41 -19.42 5.16
CA ASN A 157 18.40 -20.59 4.28
C ASN A 157 18.01 -20.26 2.82
N ARG A 158 17.87 -18.97 2.48
CA ARG A 158 17.55 -18.48 1.13
C ARG A 158 16.26 -19.08 0.54
N ILE A 159 15.24 -19.24 1.38
CA ILE A 159 13.92 -19.77 0.98
C ILE A 159 12.96 -18.60 0.76
N PRO A 160 12.71 -18.18 -0.50
CA PRO A 160 11.79 -17.09 -0.78
C PRO A 160 10.34 -17.51 -0.47
N ALA A 161 9.52 -16.53 -0.10
CA ALA A 161 8.08 -16.73 0.03
C ALA A 161 7.44 -17.09 -1.32
N PRO A 162 6.27 -17.74 -1.38
CA PRO A 162 5.53 -17.94 -2.63
C PRO A 162 5.10 -16.60 -3.24
N ASP A 163 4.89 -16.54 -4.57
CA ASP A 163 4.50 -15.29 -5.26
C ASP A 163 3.18 -14.70 -4.73
N SER A 164 2.30 -15.56 -4.19
CA SER A 164 1.04 -15.17 -3.54
C SER A 164 1.21 -14.40 -2.23
N ALA A 165 2.37 -14.50 -1.55
CA ALA A 165 2.58 -13.87 -0.24
C ALA A 165 2.51 -12.33 -0.27
N LEU A 166 2.72 -11.72 -1.44
CA LEU A 166 2.54 -10.27 -1.61
C LEU A 166 1.08 -9.83 -1.65
N MET A 167 0.15 -10.76 -1.90
CA MET A 167 -1.29 -10.50 -1.96
C MET A 167 -1.98 -10.87 -0.63
N ASP A 168 -1.25 -11.44 0.32
CA ASP A 168 -1.78 -11.84 1.62
C ASP A 168 -1.96 -10.62 2.53
N GLU A 169 -3.23 -10.26 2.77
CA GLU A 169 -3.60 -9.12 3.63
C GLU A 169 -3.12 -9.28 5.08
N THR A 170 -2.92 -10.53 5.55
CA THR A 170 -2.43 -10.78 6.91
C THR A 170 -0.96 -10.39 7.09
N LEU A 171 -0.22 -10.29 5.98
CA LEU A 171 1.20 -9.94 5.94
C LEU A 171 1.45 -8.48 5.54
N GLN A 172 0.40 -7.70 5.25
CA GLN A 172 0.56 -6.29 4.93
C GLN A 172 0.88 -5.47 6.20
N PRO A 173 1.77 -4.47 6.12
CA PRO A 173 2.01 -3.57 7.22
C PRO A 173 0.68 -2.89 7.57
N LYS A 174 0.27 -2.98 8.84
CA LYS A 174 -0.90 -2.26 9.32
C LYS A 174 -0.60 -0.76 9.19
N PRO A 175 -1.54 0.06 8.70
CA PRO A 175 -1.39 1.50 8.82
C PRO A 175 -1.29 1.85 10.31
N ASP A 176 -0.28 2.64 10.66
CA ASP A 176 -0.09 3.18 12.01
C ASP A 176 -1.30 4.04 12.45
#